data_AF-A0A1A8S010-F1
#
_entry.id   AF-A0A1A8S010-F1
#
_cell.length_a   1.000
_cell.length_b   1.000
_cell.length_c   1.000
_cell.angle_alpha   90.00
_cell.angle_beta   90.00
_cell.angle_gamma   90.00
#
_symmetry.space_group_name_H-M   'P 1'
#
loop_
_entity.id
_entity.type
_entity.pdbx_description
1 polymer ?
#
loop_
_entity_poly.entity_id
_entity_poly.type
_entity_poly.pdbx_seq_one_letter_code
_entity_poly.pdbx_strand_id
1 'polypeptide(L)'
;MTLINIFGENPADMQDVLQIVVQAFMRMKKVSFSPSCVFVHQNATDVTAAEKNMDGKRCLQEKLDKRAQLVAKEEVCDAECFSDVIAFDEKKYVKYFSQLWEGSPPMAPPPNPGYSECVQDLKNFLLSKASK
;
A
#
# COMPACT_ATOMS: atom_id res chain seq x y z
N MET A 1 -6.18 12.57 -0.03
CA MET A 1 -5.18 11.48 0.01
C MET A 1 -5.73 10.35 0.86
N THR A 2 -5.65 9.12 0.37
CA THR A 2 -6.18 7.91 1.02
C THR A 2 -5.04 7.04 1.53
N LEU A 3 -5.09 6.64 2.80
CA LEU A 3 -4.13 5.71 3.38
C LEU A 3 -4.72 4.30 3.38
N ILE A 4 -4.07 3.37 2.69
CA ILE A 4 -4.53 1.98 2.55
C ILE A 4 -3.69 1.13 3.48
N ASN A 5 -4.32 0.68 4.56
CA ASN A 5 -3.66 -0.13 5.55
C ASN A 5 -3.87 -1.62 5.26
N ILE A 6 -2.78 -2.37 5.08
CA ILE A 6 -2.78 -3.82 4.84
C ILE A 6 -2.02 -4.48 5.98
N PHE A 7 -2.69 -5.29 6.79
CA PHE A 7 -2.09 -5.96 7.95
C PHE A 7 -1.81 -7.43 7.65
N GLY A 8 -0.56 -7.86 7.85
CA GLY A 8 -0.14 -9.26 7.70
C GLY A 8 -0.07 -9.75 6.24
N GLU A 9 0.45 -10.95 6.04
CA GLU A 9 0.78 -11.49 4.71
C GLU A 9 -0.35 -12.32 4.06
N ASN A 10 -1.57 -12.30 4.64
CA ASN A 10 -2.67 -13.14 4.13
C ASN A 10 -3.01 -12.74 2.68
N PRO A 11 -2.82 -13.64 1.70
CA PRO A 11 -3.08 -13.33 0.30
C PRO A 11 -4.56 -13.09 0.01
N ALA A 12 -5.49 -13.65 0.80
CA ALA A 12 -6.92 -13.44 0.61
C ALA A 12 -7.32 -12.00 0.98
N ASP A 13 -6.97 -11.55 2.18
CA ASP A 13 -7.30 -10.20 2.67
C ASP A 13 -6.66 -9.11 1.78
N MET A 14 -5.43 -9.35 1.32
CA MET A 14 -4.78 -8.45 0.36
C MET A 14 -5.58 -8.36 -0.95
N GLN A 15 -6.06 -9.48 -1.48
CA GLN A 15 -6.79 -9.48 -2.76
C GLN A 15 -8.10 -8.68 -2.69
N ASP A 16 -8.85 -8.81 -1.60
CA ASP A 16 -10.12 -8.11 -1.40
C ASP A 16 -9.90 -6.60 -1.26
N VAL A 17 -8.89 -6.19 -0.47
CA VAL A 17 -8.53 -4.77 -0.32
C VAL A 17 -8.11 -4.16 -1.66
N LEU A 18 -7.26 -4.84 -2.44
CA LEU A 18 -6.82 -4.31 -3.73
C LEU A 18 -7.98 -4.14 -4.72
N GLN A 19 -8.94 -5.06 -4.73
CA GLN A 19 -10.11 -4.94 -5.60
C GLN A 19 -10.96 -3.71 -5.21
N ILE A 20 -11.25 -3.52 -3.92
CA ILE A 20 -12.01 -2.37 -3.42
C ILE A 20 -11.31 -1.07 -3.80
N VAL A 21 -9.99 -0.99 -3.60
CA VAL A 21 -9.17 0.19 -3.89
C VAL A 21 -9.22 0.54 -5.38
N VAL A 22 -8.96 -0.43 -6.26
CA VAL A 22 -8.97 -0.23 -7.71
C VAL A 22 -10.34 0.23 -8.18
N GLN A 23 -11.40 -0.45 -7.74
CA GLN A 23 -12.77 -0.12 -8.14
C GLN A 23 -13.18 1.27 -7.67
N ALA A 24 -12.85 1.64 -6.43
CA ALA A 24 -13.11 2.97 -5.91
C ALA A 24 -12.39 4.06 -6.73
N PHE A 25 -11.11 3.87 -7.05
CA PHE A 25 -10.36 4.87 -7.84
C PHE A 25 -10.84 4.98 -9.27
N MET A 26 -11.23 3.88 -9.92
CA MET A 26 -11.84 3.95 -11.26
C MET A 26 -13.15 4.75 -11.25
N ARG A 27 -14.01 4.50 -10.26
CA ARG A 27 -15.26 5.26 -10.11
C ARG A 27 -15.02 6.74 -9.80
N MET A 28 -14.02 7.04 -8.96
CA MET A 28 -13.60 8.42 -8.70
C MET A 28 -13.09 9.12 -9.98
N LYS A 29 -12.32 8.41 -10.81
CA LYS A 29 -11.82 8.92 -12.09
C LYS A 29 -12.96 9.25 -13.07
N LYS A 30 -14.01 8.42 -13.12
CA LYS A 30 -15.22 8.68 -13.96
C LYS A 30 -15.91 10.00 -13.60
N VAL A 31 -15.86 10.41 -12.34
CA VAL A 31 -16.43 11.68 -11.87
C VAL A 31 -15.39 12.80 -11.79
N SER A 32 -14.29 12.71 -12.53
CA SER A 32 -13.20 13.70 -12.61
C SER A 32 -12.51 14.02 -11.28
N PHE A 33 -12.62 13.14 -10.29
CA PHE A 33 -11.87 13.27 -9.04
C PHE A 33 -10.45 12.72 -9.24
N SER A 34 -9.45 13.40 -8.70
CA SER A 34 -8.04 13.01 -8.78
C SER A 34 -7.59 12.37 -7.46
N PRO A 35 -7.72 11.04 -7.31
CA PRO A 35 -7.31 10.38 -6.08
C PRO A 35 -5.78 10.39 -5.92
N SER A 36 -5.33 10.29 -4.68
CA SER A 36 -3.94 10.00 -4.31
C SER A 36 -3.94 8.97 -3.19
N CYS A 37 -3.02 8.01 -3.21
CA CYS A 37 -2.99 6.95 -2.21
C CYS A 37 -1.57 6.64 -1.70
N VAL A 38 -1.52 6.04 -0.52
CA VAL A 38 -0.31 5.45 0.08
C VAL A 38 -0.69 4.09 0.64
N PHE A 39 0.06 3.05 0.28
CA PHE A 39 -0.07 1.72 0.87
C PHE A 39 0.86 1.59 2.06
N VAL A 40 0.31 1.16 3.19
CA VAL A 40 1.04 0.84 4.41
C VAL A 40 0.86 -0.64 4.67
N HIS A 41 1.93 -1.41 4.52
CA HIS A 41 1.95 -2.83 4.81
C HIS A 41 2.52 -3.06 6.21
N GLN A 42 1.67 -3.47 7.14
CA GLN A 42 2.03 -3.68 8.54
C GLN A 42 2.39 -5.14 8.83
N ASN A 43 3.26 -5.31 9.83
CA ASN A 43 3.67 -6.61 10.34
C ASN A 43 4.41 -7.47 9.30
N ALA A 44 5.23 -6.84 8.47
CA ALA A 44 6.14 -7.56 7.59
C ALA A 44 7.22 -8.24 8.47
N THR A 45 7.21 -9.58 8.50
CA THR A 45 8.21 -10.36 9.22
C THR A 45 9.54 -10.29 8.46
N ASP A 46 10.63 -10.05 9.18
CA ASP A 46 11.98 -9.85 8.64
C ASP A 46 12.19 -8.55 7.82
N VAL A 47 12.58 -7.48 8.54
CA VAL A 47 13.13 -6.22 8.00
C VAL A 47 14.50 -6.43 7.33
N THR A 48 15.00 -7.66 7.29
CA THR A 48 16.19 -8.03 6.51
C THR A 48 15.84 -8.17 5.03
N ALA A 49 15.92 -7.03 4.34
CA ALA A 49 16.51 -6.85 3.00
C ALA A 49 15.73 -5.77 2.25
N ALA A 50 16.42 -4.67 1.93
CA ALA A 50 15.95 -3.71 0.94
C ALA A 50 15.54 -4.38 -0.39
N GLU A 51 16.07 -5.57 -0.69
CA GLU A 51 15.71 -6.42 -1.82
C GLU A 51 14.32 -7.07 -1.69
N LYS A 52 13.95 -7.62 -0.52
CA LYS A 52 12.58 -8.13 -0.27
C LYS A 52 11.53 -7.02 -0.36
N ASN A 53 11.88 -5.79 0.04
CA ASN A 53 11.01 -4.63 -0.14
C ASN A 53 10.83 -4.28 -1.63
N MET A 54 11.87 -4.41 -2.46
CA MET A 54 11.76 -4.14 -3.90
C MET A 54 10.92 -5.19 -4.62
N ASP A 55 11.12 -6.48 -4.30
CA ASP A 55 10.33 -7.56 -4.88
C ASP A 55 8.89 -7.57 -4.35
N GLY A 56 8.70 -7.25 -3.06
CA GLY A 56 7.37 -7.05 -2.46
C GLY A 56 6.60 -5.91 -3.12
N LYS A 57 7.26 -4.78 -3.38
CA LYS A 57 6.68 -3.63 -4.11
C LYS A 57 6.28 -4.01 -5.53
N ARG A 58 7.15 -4.73 -6.24
CA ARG A 58 6.86 -5.23 -7.59
C ARG A 58 5.68 -6.19 -7.59
N CYS A 59 5.66 -7.15 -6.67
CA CYS A 59 4.56 -8.10 -6.51
C CYS A 59 3.24 -7.39 -6.21
N LEU A 60 3.25 -6.35 -5.37
CA LEU A 60 2.07 -5.53 -5.10
C LEU A 60 1.59 -4.79 -6.35
N GLN A 61 2.51 -4.19 -7.11
CA GLN A 61 2.21 -3.51 -8.37
C GLN A 61 1.59 -4.48 -9.39
N GLU A 62 2.17 -5.66 -9.58
CA GLU A 62 1.63 -6.67 -10.49
C GLU A 62 0.23 -7.13 -10.09
N LYS A 63 -0.04 -7.27 -8.79
CA LYS A 63 -1.39 -7.59 -8.29
C LYS A 63 -2.37 -6.45 -8.56
N LEU A 64 -1.94 -5.21 -8.33
CA LEU A 64 -2.74 -4.01 -8.64
C LEU A 64 -3.07 -3.93 -10.13
N ASP A 65 -2.10 -4.17 -11.01
CA ASP A 65 -2.28 -4.13 -12.47
C ASP A 65 -3.25 -5.22 -12.94
N LYS A 66 -3.09 -6.46 -12.44
CA LYS A 66 -4.04 -7.55 -12.72
C LYS A 66 -5.46 -7.22 -12.26
N ARG A 67 -5.60 -6.61 -11.08
CA ARG A 67 -6.90 -6.19 -10.56
C ARG A 67 -7.49 -5.03 -11.36
N ALA A 68 -6.66 -4.07 -11.78
CA ALA A 68 -7.07 -2.98 -12.67
C ALA A 68 -7.67 -3.53 -13.96
N GLN A 69 -7.00 -4.45 -14.64
CA GLN A 69 -7.52 -5.05 -15.88
C GLN A 69 -8.86 -5.76 -15.69
N LEU A 70 -9.04 -6.46 -14.57
CA LEU A 70 -10.28 -7.19 -14.29
C LEU A 70 -11.43 -6.21 -14.01
N VAL A 71 -11.20 -5.23 -13.14
CA VAL A 71 -12.19 -4.22 -12.77
C VAL A 71 -12.51 -3.29 -13.95
N ALA A 72 -11.54 -2.98 -14.82
CA ALA A 72 -11.75 -2.19 -16.03
C ALA A 72 -12.83 -2.80 -16.93
N LYS A 73 -12.83 -4.14 -17.07
CA LYS A 73 -13.84 -4.87 -17.84
C LYS A 73 -15.23 -4.78 -17.20
N GLU A 74 -15.31 -4.91 -15.88
CA GLU A 74 -16.57 -4.82 -15.13
C GLU A 74 -17.15 -3.40 -15.16
N GLU A 75 -16.28 -2.38 -15.06
CA GLU A 75 -16.67 -0.97 -15.01
C GLU A 75 -16.76 -0.33 -16.41
N VAL A 76 -16.54 -1.08 -17.50
CA VAL A 76 -16.53 -0.61 -18.90
C VAL A 76 -15.61 0.61 -19.06
N CYS A 77 -14.36 0.46 -18.62
CA CYS A 77 -13.32 1.48 -18.70
C CYS A 77 -12.10 0.94 -19.45
N ASP A 78 -11.34 1.86 -20.05
CA ASP A 78 -10.06 1.53 -20.67
C ASP A 78 -8.92 1.78 -19.67
N ALA A 79 -8.39 0.70 -19.10
CA ALA A 79 -7.24 0.71 -18.20
C ALA A 79 -6.53 -0.65 -18.25
N GLU A 80 -5.24 -0.63 -18.59
CA GLU A 80 -4.41 -1.83 -18.70
C GLU A 80 -3.53 -2.04 -17.46
N CYS A 81 -3.24 -0.96 -16.72
CA CYS A 81 -2.48 -0.99 -15.49
C CYS A 81 -3.07 -0.06 -14.42
N PHE A 82 -2.64 -0.22 -13.17
CA PHE A 82 -3.10 0.62 -12.07
C PHE A 82 -2.67 2.08 -12.23
N SER A 83 -1.52 2.32 -12.86
CA SER A 83 -1.01 3.66 -13.14
C SER A 83 -1.90 4.44 -14.12
N ASP A 84 -2.70 3.76 -14.94
CA ASP A 84 -3.71 4.40 -15.79
C ASP A 84 -4.88 4.93 -14.96
N VAL A 85 -5.16 4.32 -13.80
CA VAL A 85 -6.25 4.72 -12.90
C VAL A 85 -5.83 5.88 -12.01
N ILE A 86 -4.60 5.85 -11.50
CA ILE A 86 -4.08 6.81 -10.53
C ILE A 86 -2.56 6.96 -10.68
N ALA A 87 -2.04 8.18 -10.51
CA ALA A 87 -0.60 8.41 -10.50
C ALA A 87 0.05 7.71 -9.29
N PHE A 88 0.70 6.57 -9.55
CA PHE A 88 1.28 5.70 -8.53
C PHE A 88 2.74 5.36 -8.86
N ASP A 89 3.57 5.33 -7.81
CA ASP A 89 4.98 4.98 -7.84
C ASP A 89 5.22 4.04 -6.66
N GLU A 90 5.46 2.77 -6.93
CA GLU A 90 5.58 1.73 -5.91
C GLU A 90 6.74 2.00 -4.95
N LYS A 91 7.80 2.67 -5.40
CA LYS A 91 8.97 2.98 -4.56
C LYS A 91 8.61 4.03 -3.52
N LYS A 92 7.82 5.03 -3.93
CA LYS A 92 7.48 6.19 -3.10
C LYS A 92 6.22 6.00 -2.25
N TYR A 93 5.18 5.40 -2.82
CA TYR A 93 3.85 5.32 -2.23
C TYR A 93 3.54 3.98 -1.53
N VAL A 94 4.50 3.05 -1.48
CA VAL A 94 4.40 1.83 -0.66
C VAL A 94 5.39 1.90 0.49
N LYS A 95 4.87 1.78 1.71
CA LYS A 95 5.64 1.79 2.97
C LYS A 95 5.44 0.46 3.69
N TYR A 96 6.55 -0.19 4.04
CA TYR A 96 6.55 -1.42 4.83
C TYR A 96 6.87 -1.06 6.27
N PHE A 97 6.06 -1.58 7.18
CA PHE A 97 6.18 -1.36 8.60
C PHE A 97 6.57 -2.67 9.24
N SER A 98 7.63 -2.63 10.02
CA SER A 98 7.99 -3.72 10.91
C SER A 98 6.89 -3.94 11.95
N GLN A 99 6.97 -5.06 12.66
CA GLN A 99 6.14 -5.26 13.84
C GLN A 99 6.43 -4.19 14.91
N LEU A 100 5.37 -3.70 15.57
CA LEU A 100 5.48 -2.69 16.63
C LEU A 100 6.26 -3.22 17.84
N TRP A 101 6.07 -4.50 18.17
CA TRP A 101 6.66 -5.14 19.35
C TRP A 101 7.74 -6.13 18.93
N GLU A 102 8.89 -6.11 19.59
CA GLU A 102 10.00 -7.04 19.33
C GLU A 102 10.10 -8.12 20.41
N GLY A 103 10.01 -9.40 20.00
CA GLY A 103 10.16 -10.55 20.90
C GLY A 103 8.88 -11.37 21.11
N SER A 104 9.03 -12.54 21.75
CA SER A 104 7.91 -13.42 22.11
C SER A 104 7.59 -13.31 23.61
N PRO A 105 6.31 -13.32 24.03
CA PRO A 105 5.92 -13.27 25.45
C PRO A 105 6.67 -14.35 26.29
N PRO A 106 7.07 -14.08 27.55
CA PRO A 106 6.20 -13.53 28.60
C PRO A 106 6.62 -12.18 29.23
N MET A 107 7.72 -11.55 28.82
CA MET A 107 8.13 -10.22 29.29
C MET A 107 7.70 -9.16 28.26
N ALA A 108 7.21 -7.99 28.71
CA ALA A 108 6.69 -6.94 27.83
C ALA A 108 7.69 -6.62 26.69
N PRO A 109 7.41 -7.02 25.44
CA PRO A 109 8.34 -6.82 24.34
C PRO A 109 8.58 -5.32 24.16
N PRO A 110 9.84 -4.85 24.08
CA PRO A 110 10.11 -3.44 23.84
C PRO A 110 9.54 -3.01 22.48
N PRO A 111 9.16 -1.73 22.32
CA PRO A 111 8.73 -1.21 21.03
C PRO A 111 9.90 -1.21 20.04
N ASN A 112 9.63 -1.63 18.82
CA ASN A 112 10.59 -1.68 17.72
C ASN A 112 10.95 -0.26 17.25
N PRO A 113 12.21 0.19 17.38
CA PRO A 113 12.63 1.51 16.90
C PRO A 113 12.40 1.71 15.39
N GLY A 114 12.54 0.67 14.58
CA GLY A 114 12.28 0.74 13.14
C GLY A 114 10.82 1.06 12.80
N TYR A 115 9.88 0.72 13.69
CA TYR A 115 8.48 1.11 13.53
C TYR A 115 8.30 2.61 13.68
N SER A 116 8.91 3.22 14.70
CA SER A 116 8.77 4.66 14.95
C SER A 116 9.44 5.51 13.86
N GLU A 117 10.57 5.05 13.34
CA GLU A 117 11.22 5.65 12.15
C GLU A 117 10.27 5.61 10.93
N CYS A 118 9.69 4.45 10.62
CA CYS A 118 8.74 4.31 9.51
C CYS A 118 7.49 5.20 9.67
N VAL A 119 6.96 5.31 10.90
CA VAL A 119 5.84 6.21 11.22
C VAL A 119 6.23 7.67 10.98
N GLN A 120 7.41 8.09 11.46
CA GLN A 120 7.87 9.46 11.32
C GLN A 120 8.08 9.83 9.84
N ASP A 121 8.67 8.93 9.05
CA ASP A 121 8.83 9.09 7.60
C ASP A 121 7.49 9.18 6.87
N LEU A 122 6.53 8.32 7.21
CA LEU A 122 5.18 8.38 6.67
C LEU A 122 4.50 9.71 7.01
N LYS A 123 4.59 10.16 8.27
CA LYS A 123 4.03 11.44 8.72
C LYS A 123 4.59 12.62 7.92
N ASN A 124 5.92 12.69 7.80
CA ASN A 124 6.60 13.73 7.02
C ASN A 124 6.15 13.70 5.56
N PHE A 125 6.05 12.51 4.97
CA PHE A 125 5.55 12.33 3.61
C PHE A 125 4.12 12.85 3.43
N LEU A 126 3.20 12.48 4.32
CA LEU A 126 1.80 12.91 4.26
C LEU A 126 1.67 14.43 4.41
N LEU A 127 2.41 15.04 5.35
CA LEU A 127 2.42 16.49 5.53
C LEU A 127 2.94 17.21 4.28
N SER A 128 4.03 16.71 3.66
CA SER A 128 4.57 17.27 2.42
C SER A 128 3.59 17.26 1.25
N LYS A 129 2.60 16.37 1.29
CA LYS A 129 1.55 16.22 0.27
C LYS A 129 0.27 16.98 0.59
N ALA A 130 -0.01 17.23 1.87
CA ALA A 130 -1.16 18.00 2.33
C ALA A 130 -0.93 19.52 2.28
N SER A 131 0.32 19.98 2.32
CA SER A 131 0.67 21.41 2.21
C SER A 131 0.68 21.95 0.77
N LYS A 132 0.12 21.22 -0.20
CA LYS A 132 -0.04 21.62 -1.60
C LYS A 132 -1.50 21.51 -2.00
#